data_AF-A0A8T5GHC4-F1
#
_entry.id   AF-A0A8T5GHC4-F1
#
_cell.length_a   1.000
_cell.length_b   1.000
_cell.length_c   1.000
_cell.angle_alpha   90.00
_cell.angle_beta   90.00
_cell.angle_gamma   90.00
#
_symmetry.space_group_name_H-M   'P 1'
#
loop_
_entity.id
_entity.type
_entity.pdbx_description
1 polymer ?
#
loop_
_entity_poly.entity_id
_entity_poly.type
_entity_poly.pdbx_seq_one_letter_code
_entity_poly.pdbx_strand_id
1 'polypeptide(L)'
;MNQKQIEKEIIKIKQRNKKVESDKDWETSKTRKILIAVFTYIIIVLFFWVANLPNPLINAIVPTVGFVLSTVSLPYFKNYWIKKFYKK
;
A
#
# COMPACT_ATOMS: atom_id res chain seq x y z
N MET A 1 14.91 -33.43 -19.47
CA MET A 1 15.61 -32.19 -19.03
C MET A 1 16.90 -32.60 -18.35
N ASN A 2 18.01 -31.92 -18.66
CA ASN A 2 19.32 -32.23 -18.07
C ASN A 2 19.55 -31.40 -16.79
N GLN A 3 20.37 -31.88 -15.84
CA GLN A 3 20.58 -31.20 -14.54
C GLN A 3 21.00 -29.73 -14.68
N LYS A 4 21.89 -29.42 -15.63
CA LYS A 4 22.33 -28.06 -15.94
C LYS A 4 21.19 -27.12 -16.39
N GLN A 5 20.14 -27.66 -17.00
CA GLN A 5 18.99 -26.86 -17.44
C GLN A 5 18.07 -26.53 -16.27
N ILE A 6 17.87 -27.48 -15.37
CA ILE A 6 17.10 -27.29 -14.13
C ILE A 6 17.78 -26.25 -13.24
N GLU A 7 19.10 -26.30 -13.07
CA GLU A 7 19.86 -25.30 -12.32
C GLU A 7 19.69 -23.88 -12.89
N LYS A 8 19.76 -23.73 -14.21
CA LYS A 8 19.53 -22.44 -14.88
C LYS A 8 18.12 -21.91 -14.63
N GLU A 9 17.10 -22.76 -14.70
CA GLU A 9 15.73 -22.37 -14.42
C GLU A 9 15.54 -21.96 -12.95
N ILE A 10 16.13 -22.69 -12.01
CA ILE A 10 16.10 -22.35 -10.58
C ILE A 10 16.74 -20.98 -10.33
N ILE A 11 17.90 -20.70 -10.94
CA ILE A 11 18.56 -19.39 -10.80
C ILE A 11 17.66 -18.28 -11.34
N LYS A 12 17.06 -18.47 -12.52
CA LYS A 12 16.15 -17.50 -13.14
C LYS A 12 14.92 -17.23 -12.28
N ILE A 13 14.34 -18.28 -11.68
CA ILE A 13 13.21 -18.16 -10.75
C ILE A 13 13.61 -17.39 -9.49
N LYS A 14 14.75 -17.74 -8.88
CA LYS A 14 15.25 -17.05 -7.66
C LYS A 14 15.52 -15.56 -7.92
N GLN A 15 16.13 -15.22 -9.06
CA GLN A 15 16.38 -13.83 -9.44
C GLN A 15 15.06 -13.04 -9.60
N ARG A 16 14.06 -13.63 -10.27
CA ARG A 16 12.74 -13.02 -10.42
C ARG A 16 12.05 -12.86 -9.07
N ASN A 17 12.05 -13.90 -8.24
CA ASN A 17 11.40 -13.87 -6.93
C ASN A 17 12.04 -12.81 -6.03
N LYS A 18 13.37 -12.67 -6.03
CA LYS A 18 14.07 -11.62 -5.27
C LYS A 18 13.58 -10.21 -5.63
N LYS A 19 13.35 -9.94 -6.92
CA LYS A 19 12.78 -8.67 -7.37
C LYS A 19 11.35 -8.48 -6.84
N VAL A 20 10.50 -9.49 -7.00
CA VAL A 20 9.10 -9.46 -6.55
C VAL A 20 9.00 -9.28 -5.02
N GLU A 21 9.86 -9.93 -4.26
CA GLU A 21 9.92 -9.80 -2.80
C GLU A 21 10.36 -8.39 -2.40
N SER A 22 11.39 -7.84 -3.05
CA SER A 22 11.82 -6.46 -2.80
C SER A 22 10.72 -5.44 -3.09
N ASP A 23 9.99 -5.62 -4.20
CA ASP A 23 8.84 -4.77 -4.53
C ASP A 23 7.74 -4.90 -3.47
N LYS A 24 7.43 -6.14 -3.04
CA LYS A 24 6.43 -6.41 -2.00
C LYS A 24 6.79 -5.80 -0.64
N ASP A 25 8.06 -5.86 -0.27
CA ASP A 25 8.57 -5.23 0.95
C ASP A 25 8.40 -3.72 0.88
N TRP A 26 8.69 -3.10 -0.27
CA TRP A 26 8.39 -1.69 -0.49
C TRP A 26 6.90 -1.37 -0.39
N GLU A 27 6.02 -2.17 -1.00
CA GLU A 27 4.57 -1.95 -0.95
C GLU A 27 3.99 -2.05 0.46
N THR A 28 4.56 -2.94 1.27
CA THR A 28 4.13 -3.18 2.65
C THR A 28 4.84 -2.28 3.67
N SER A 29 5.90 -1.58 3.24
CA SER A 29 6.71 -0.71 4.10
C SER A 29 5.90 0.42 4.75
N LYS A 30 6.31 0.80 5.96
CA LYS A 30 5.77 1.99 6.64
C LYS A 30 6.16 3.28 5.89
N THR A 31 7.29 3.27 5.18
CA THR A 31 7.78 4.39 4.37
C THR A 31 6.77 4.79 3.30
N ARG A 32 6.25 3.82 2.52
CA ARG A 32 5.21 4.09 1.52
C ARG A 32 3.94 4.66 2.14
N LYS A 33 3.52 4.14 3.31
CA LYS A 33 2.33 4.63 4.02
C LYS A 33 2.48 6.07 4.49
N ILE A 34 3.65 6.44 5.02
CA ILE A 34 3.95 7.81 5.46
C ILE A 34 3.98 8.75 4.25
N LEU A 35 4.63 8.37 3.15
CA LEU A 35 4.64 9.16 1.91
C LEU A 35 3.23 9.43 1.40
N ILE A 36 2.41 8.39 1.32
CA ILE A 36 1.01 8.51 0.91
C ILE A 36 0.26 9.47 1.85
N ALA A 37 0.39 9.32 3.16
CA ALA A 37 -0.28 10.19 4.14
C ALA A 37 0.13 11.67 3.97
N VAL A 38 1.43 11.94 3.80
CA VAL A 38 1.97 13.29 3.62
C VAL A 38 1.45 13.90 2.31
N PHE A 39 1.51 13.18 1.19
CA PHE A 39 1.01 13.70 -0.08
C PHE A 39 -0.51 13.93 -0.06
N THR A 40 -1.28 13.00 0.52
CA THR A 40 -2.72 13.18 0.71
C THR A 40 -3.02 14.43 1.53
N TYR A 41 -2.29 14.65 2.64
CA TYR A 41 -2.46 15.86 3.45
C TYR A 41 -2.18 17.13 2.64
N ILE A 42 -1.04 17.19 1.94
CA ILE A 42 -0.66 18.37 1.14
C ILE A 42 -1.73 18.68 0.09
N ILE A 43 -2.19 17.67 -0.64
CA ILE A 43 -3.21 17.85 -1.70
C ILE A 43 -4.51 18.39 -1.11
N ILE A 44 -4.97 17.86 0.02
CA ILE A 44 -6.21 18.29 0.66
C ILE A 44 -6.08 19.71 1.23
N VAL A 45 -4.95 20.04 1.84
CA VAL A 45 -4.66 21.41 2.31
C VAL A 45 -4.72 22.40 1.15
N LEU A 46 -4.04 22.09 0.03
CA LEU A 46 -4.06 22.94 -1.16
C LEU A 46 -5.48 23.09 -1.71
N PHE A 47 -6.24 22.00 -1.77
CA PHE A 47 -7.64 22.04 -2.20
C PHE A 47 -8.50 22.94 -1.29
N PHE A 48 -8.38 22.80 0.03
CA PHE A 48 -9.13 23.62 0.99
C PHE A 48 -8.72 25.10 0.94
N TRP A 49 -7.45 25.37 0.67
CA TRP A 49 -6.95 26.73 0.50
C TRP A 49 -7.52 27.39 -0.76
N VAL A 50 -7.49 26.70 -1.91
CA VAL A 50 -8.08 27.18 -3.16
C VAL A 50 -9.61 27.35 -3.05
N ALA A 51 -10.26 26.48 -2.29
CA ALA A 51 -11.70 26.54 -2.05
C ALA A 51 -12.12 27.59 -1.00
N ASN A 52 -11.19 28.37 -0.43
CA ASN A 52 -11.44 29.34 0.65
C ASN A 52 -12.21 28.75 1.84
N LEU A 53 -11.93 27.49 2.19
CA LEU A 53 -12.52 26.84 3.35
C LEU A 53 -11.83 27.30 4.64
N PRO A 54 -12.56 27.45 5.76
CA PRO A 54 -11.96 27.84 7.03
C PRO A 54 -10.97 26.77 7.51
N ASN A 55 -9.93 27.19 8.22
CA ASN A 55 -8.95 26.32 8.89
C ASN A 55 -8.44 25.14 8.03
N PRO A 56 -7.90 25.38 6.81
CA PRO A 56 -7.55 24.31 5.86
C PRO A 56 -6.54 23.31 6.43
N LEU A 57 -5.59 23.76 7.25
CA LEU A 57 -4.58 22.92 7.89
C LEU A 57 -5.18 21.92 8.89
N ILE A 58 -6.16 22.34 9.69
CA ILE A 58 -6.82 21.50 10.69
C ILE A 58 -7.83 20.59 10.01
N ASN A 59 -8.62 21.16 9.10
CA ASN A 59 -9.69 20.42 8.44
C ASN A 59 -9.15 19.31 7.54
N ALA A 60 -7.96 19.46 6.95
CA ALA A 60 -7.32 18.42 6.15
C ALA A 60 -6.90 17.18 6.96
N ILE A 61 -6.81 17.27 8.30
CA ILE A 61 -6.46 16.14 9.16
C ILE A 61 -7.53 15.05 9.08
N VAL A 62 -8.81 15.43 9.14
CA VAL A 62 -9.93 14.47 9.15
C VAL A 62 -9.93 13.54 7.93
N PRO A 63 -9.95 14.04 6.68
CA PRO A 63 -9.92 13.18 5.50
C PRO A 63 -8.58 12.45 5.32
N THR A 64 -7.46 13.03 5.74
CA THR A 64 -6.15 12.35 5.69
C THR A 64 -6.13 11.14 6.63
N VAL A 65 -6.57 11.32 7.88
CA VAL A 65 -6.66 10.24 8.88
C VAL A 65 -7.67 9.19 8.42
N GLY A 66 -8.83 9.60 7.92
CA GLY A 66 -9.83 8.70 7.35
C GLY A 66 -9.27 7.84 6.22
N PHE A 67 -8.52 8.45 5.30
CA PHE A 67 -7.86 7.72 4.22
C PHE A 67 -6.81 6.75 4.74
N VAL A 68 -5.91 7.18 5.63
CA VAL A 68 -4.88 6.30 6.22
C VAL A 68 -5.52 5.13 6.98
N LEU A 69 -6.55 5.38 7.79
CA LEU A 69 -7.29 4.33 8.49
C LEU A 69 -7.93 3.33 7.51
N SER A 70 -8.44 3.78 6.36
CA SER A 70 -8.95 2.88 5.33
C SER A 70 -7.86 1.95 4.80
N THR A 71 -6.64 2.46 4.56
CA THR A 71 -5.53 1.63 4.05
C THR A 71 -5.09 0.55 5.03
N VAL A 72 -5.24 0.78 6.33
CA VAL A 72 -4.88 -0.18 7.38
C VAL A 72 -6.02 -1.16 7.68
N SER A 73 -7.26 -0.70 7.66
CA SER A 73 -8.44 -1.50 8.03
C SER A 73 -8.93 -2.42 6.91
N LEU A 74 -8.84 -2.00 5.65
CA LEU A 74 -9.34 -2.79 4.51
C LEU A 74 -8.71 -4.20 4.39
N PRO A 75 -7.40 -4.41 4.57
CA PRO A 75 -6.81 -5.75 4.59
C PRO A 75 -7.38 -6.65 5.69
N TYR A 76 -7.68 -6.08 6.87
CA TYR A 76 -8.29 -6.82 7.97
C TYR A 76 -9.70 -7.29 7.61
N PHE A 77 -10.54 -6.39 7.10
CA PHE A 77 -11.90 -6.74 6.65
C PHE A 77 -11.88 -7.74 5.48
N LYS A 78 -10.94 -7.59 4.55
CA LYS A 78 -10.73 -8.55 3.45
C LYS A 78 -10.43 -9.95 3.99
N ASN A 79 -9.49 -10.08 4.93
CA ASN A 79 -9.13 -11.39 5.50
C ASN A 79 -10.30 -12.01 6.27
N TYR A 80 -11.05 -11.20 7.01
CA TYR A 80 -12.27 -11.65 7.69
C TYR A 80 -13.33 -12.16 6.69
N TRP A 81 -13.59 -11.40 5.63
CA TRP A 81 -14.55 -11.77 4.59
C TRP A 81 -14.15 -13.06 3.86
N ILE A 82 -12.87 -13.19 3.48
CA ILE A 82 -12.35 -14.41 2.85
C ILE A 82 -12.54 -15.62 3.78
N LYS A 83 -12.18 -15.50 5.06
CA LYS A 83 -12.36 -16.61 6.03
C LYS A 83 -13.81 -17.02 6.20
N LYS A 84 -14.75 -16.06 6.13
CA LYS A 84 -16.17 -16.30 6.38
C LYS A 84 -16.92 -16.83 5.16
N PHE A 85 -16.61 -16.31 3.96
CA PHE A 85 -17.39 -16.57 2.74
C PHE A 85 -16.61 -17.35 1.68
N TYR A 86 -15.28 -17.30 1.68
CA TYR A 86 -14.44 -18.06 0.77
C TYR A 86 -13.97 -19.34 1.45
N LYS A 87 -14.87 -20.31 1.56
CA LYS A 87 -14.50 -21.71 1.83
C LYS A 87 -13.96 -22.31 0.53
N LYS A 88 -12.71 -22.72 0.55
CA LYS A 88 -12.22 -23.74 -0.37
C LYS A 88 -12.67 -25.10 0.16
#